data_AF-A0A3P1SZP3-F1
#
_entry.id   AF-A0A3P1SZP3-F1
#
_cell.length_a   1.000
_cell.length_b   1.000
_cell.length_c   1.000
_cell.angle_alpha   90.00
_cell.angle_beta   90.00
_cell.angle_gamma   90.00
#
_symmetry.space_group_name_H-M   'P 1'
#
loop_
_entity.id
_entity.type
_entity.pdbx_description
1 polymer ?
#
loop_
_entity_poly.entity_id
_entity_poly.type
_entity_poly.pdbx_seq_one_letter_code
_entity_poly.pdbx_strand_id
1 'polypeptide(L)'
;MKRISYLLIAVLCLGITACMDGDYNEPDFSNGAPYGNNSIKPTNLVTIQQLKEKYEKAIKTDFRDGNSFEQVKEKMQIRGFVTANDVSGNIYNEVAIQDETGAILIEIQQGGLHGYLPIGTEIIIELQGLSVGNYRMQPVIGMPSKVTQGANAGKDQIGKITRREWQQHFRITGKSQKIEPKLFVEKNNVENWKTLEDAGKLGVLKGVKFKEGSYYNGSKFVKIVLDKNSKYADPAFNTSVSWFFHGLPSKGTADKPSIMLYNSSFADFASVSLPMYNVDITGIIKRYNNSWEVIIRDIKDVVPSTIKE
;
A
#
# COMPACT_ATOMS: atom_id res chain seq x y z
N MET A 1 34.01 -30.54 -50.99
CA MET A 1 33.69 -31.97 -50.77
C MET A 1 33.51 -32.23 -49.29
N LYS A 2 32.28 -32.50 -48.86
CA LYS A 2 31.85 -33.48 -47.84
C LYS A 2 30.41 -33.13 -47.45
N ARG A 3 29.48 -33.99 -47.88
CA ARG A 3 28.08 -34.01 -47.48
C ARG A 3 28.00 -34.54 -46.05
N ILE A 4 27.31 -33.86 -45.16
CA ILE A 4 26.74 -34.45 -43.95
C ILE A 4 25.32 -33.88 -43.81
N SER A 5 24.34 -34.75 -44.03
CA SER A 5 22.94 -34.55 -43.66
C SER A 5 22.79 -34.78 -42.17
N TYR A 6 22.06 -33.89 -41.48
CA TYR A 6 21.24 -34.27 -40.32
C TYR A 6 19.93 -33.47 -40.35
N LEU A 7 18.92 -34.13 -40.92
CA LEU A 7 17.51 -33.99 -40.53
C LEU A 7 17.36 -34.53 -39.10
N LEU A 8 16.37 -33.98 -38.37
CA LEU A 8 15.99 -34.21 -36.95
C LEU A 8 16.73 -33.35 -35.93
N ILE A 9 16.15 -32.18 -35.61
CA ILE A 9 15.64 -31.80 -34.28
C ILE A 9 14.57 -30.72 -34.56
N ALA A 10 13.40 -31.19 -35.01
CA ALA A 10 12.16 -30.53 -34.70
C ALA A 10 11.61 -31.25 -33.46
N VAL A 11 10.98 -30.51 -32.54
CA VAL A 11 10.42 -30.97 -31.26
C VAL A 11 11.44 -30.99 -30.09
N LEU A 12 11.79 -29.81 -29.56
CA LEU A 12 12.10 -29.65 -28.14
C LEU A 12 11.98 -28.19 -27.61
N CYS A 13 10.99 -27.43 -28.08
CA CYS A 13 10.69 -26.08 -27.54
C CYS A 13 9.20 -25.89 -27.19
N LEU A 14 8.50 -26.98 -26.86
CA LEU A 14 7.16 -26.96 -26.30
C LEU A 14 7.18 -27.77 -25.01
N GLY A 15 7.35 -27.10 -23.88
CA GLY A 15 7.40 -27.78 -22.58
C GLY A 15 8.04 -27.02 -21.43
N ILE A 16 7.89 -25.70 -21.36
CA ILE A 16 7.94 -25.00 -20.06
C ILE A 16 6.80 -24.00 -20.01
N THR A 17 5.58 -24.51 -20.16
CA THR A 17 4.48 -23.99 -19.36
C THR A 17 4.75 -24.45 -17.94
N ALA A 18 5.54 -23.68 -17.19
CA ALA A 18 5.55 -23.79 -15.75
C ALA A 18 4.19 -23.28 -15.26
N CYS A 19 3.20 -24.17 -15.29
CA CYS A 19 2.16 -24.15 -14.27
C CYS A 19 2.91 -24.30 -12.95
N MET A 20 3.18 -23.19 -12.27
CA MET A 20 3.66 -23.21 -10.91
C MET A 20 2.50 -23.70 -10.04
N ASP A 21 2.39 -25.02 -9.90
CA ASP A 21 1.60 -25.67 -8.87
C ASP A 21 2.17 -25.25 -7.50
N GLY A 22 1.55 -24.23 -6.91
CA GLY A 22 0.88 -24.31 -5.62
C GLY A 22 1.62 -24.71 -4.33
N ASP A 23 2.88 -25.13 -4.34
CA ASP A 23 3.54 -25.63 -3.13
C ASP A 23 4.87 -24.91 -2.83
N TYR A 24 4.77 -23.62 -2.52
CA TYR A 24 5.82 -22.96 -1.76
C TYR A 24 5.64 -23.35 -0.30
N ASN A 25 6.43 -24.32 0.17
CA ASN A 25 6.59 -24.59 1.59
C ASN A 25 6.83 -23.26 2.32
N GLU A 26 6.10 -23.02 3.42
CA GLU A 26 6.33 -21.85 4.27
C GLU A 26 7.82 -21.80 4.66
N PRO A 27 8.44 -20.62 4.66
CA PRO A 27 9.85 -20.50 5.03
C PRO A 27 10.08 -21.01 6.46
N ASP A 28 10.96 -22.00 6.60
CA ASP A 28 11.31 -22.56 7.90
C ASP A 28 12.16 -21.57 8.71
N PHE A 29 11.54 -20.95 9.70
CA PHE A 29 12.20 -20.09 10.69
C PHE A 29 12.43 -20.79 12.04
N SER A 30 12.57 -22.13 12.05
CA SER A 30 12.97 -22.89 13.24
C SER A 30 14.25 -22.34 13.91
N ASN A 31 15.18 -21.81 13.10
CA ASN A 31 16.41 -21.14 13.55
C ASN A 31 16.29 -19.59 13.63
N GLY A 32 15.07 -19.07 13.57
CA GLY A 32 14.78 -17.64 13.52
C GLY A 32 14.86 -17.05 12.12
N ALA A 33 14.09 -15.99 11.88
CA ALA A 33 14.14 -15.25 10.63
C ALA A 33 15.46 -14.44 10.53
N PRO A 34 16.02 -14.26 9.32
CA PRO A 34 17.24 -13.47 9.12
C PRO A 34 17.05 -11.96 9.31
N TYR A 35 15.79 -11.51 9.42
CA TYR A 35 15.42 -10.11 9.65
C TYR A 35 14.50 -10.00 10.87
N GLY A 36 14.55 -8.83 11.51
CA GLY A 36 13.83 -8.55 12.73
C GLY A 36 14.50 -9.14 13.97
N ASN A 37 13.75 -9.14 15.07
CA ASN A 37 14.19 -9.57 16.38
C ASN A 37 13.43 -10.84 16.81
N ASN A 38 14.08 -12.00 16.64
CA ASN A 38 13.51 -13.31 17.00
C ASN A 38 13.19 -13.48 18.49
N SER A 39 13.69 -12.57 19.34
CA SER A 39 13.43 -12.59 20.79
C SER A 39 12.01 -12.10 21.16
N ILE A 40 11.33 -11.36 20.27
CA ILE A 40 9.99 -10.83 20.53
C ILE A 40 8.99 -11.98 20.73
N LYS A 41 8.38 -12.06 21.91
CA LYS A 41 7.32 -13.03 22.23
C LYS A 41 5.95 -12.35 22.23
N PRO A 42 4.88 -13.04 21.78
CA PRO A 42 3.53 -12.49 21.80
C PRO A 42 2.97 -12.46 23.22
N THR A 43 2.99 -11.31 23.88
CA THR A 43 2.52 -11.17 25.27
C THR A 43 1.44 -10.11 25.42
N ASN A 44 1.61 -8.94 24.81
CA ASN A 44 0.72 -7.78 24.95
C ASN A 44 0.04 -7.42 23.62
N LEU A 45 -0.56 -8.41 22.97
CA LEU A 45 -1.22 -8.21 21.68
C LEU A 45 -2.53 -7.45 21.85
N VAL A 46 -2.66 -6.37 21.09
CA VAL A 46 -3.94 -5.71 20.81
C VAL A 46 -4.24 -5.84 19.32
N THR A 47 -5.52 -5.72 18.99
CA THR A 47 -5.94 -5.64 17.58
C THR A 47 -5.54 -4.28 16.99
N ILE A 48 -5.39 -4.22 15.67
CA ILE A 48 -5.09 -2.97 14.97
C ILE A 48 -6.20 -1.94 15.18
N GLN A 49 -7.46 -2.37 15.24
CA GLN A 49 -8.58 -1.47 15.55
C GLN A 49 -8.44 -0.86 16.96
N GLN A 50 -8.16 -1.67 17.98
CA GLN A 50 -7.94 -1.19 19.36
C GLN A 50 -6.76 -0.21 19.44
N LEU A 51 -5.68 -0.46 18.69
CA LEU A 51 -4.56 0.48 18.61
C LEU A 51 -5.03 1.82 18.02
N LYS A 52 -5.76 1.79 16.91
CA LYS A 52 -6.25 3.01 16.23
C LYS A 52 -7.24 3.78 17.09
N GLU A 53 -8.09 3.12 17.86
CA GLU A 53 -8.99 3.74 18.83
C GLU A 53 -8.22 4.40 19.97
N LYS A 54 -7.23 3.70 20.55
CA LYS A 54 -6.39 4.27 21.61
C LYS A 54 -5.67 5.55 21.18
N TYR A 55 -5.24 5.63 19.93
CA TYR A 55 -4.52 6.77 19.35
C TYR A 55 -5.36 7.64 18.41
N GLU A 56 -6.70 7.56 18.50
CA GLU A 56 -7.63 8.22 17.59
C GLU A 56 -7.39 9.73 17.48
N LYS A 57 -7.19 10.39 18.62
CA LYS A 57 -6.97 11.84 18.66
C LYS A 57 -5.76 12.25 17.81
N ALA A 58 -4.65 11.54 17.96
CA ALA A 58 -3.44 11.77 17.18
C ALA A 58 -3.68 11.47 15.69
N ILE A 59 -4.35 10.36 15.37
CA ILE A 59 -4.68 9.96 14.00
C ILE A 59 -5.57 10.99 13.29
N LYS A 60 -6.50 11.63 14.00
CA LYS A 60 -7.45 12.60 13.43
C LYS A 60 -6.97 14.05 13.47
N THR A 61 -5.79 14.31 14.04
CA THR A 61 -5.24 15.67 14.15
C THR A 61 -4.25 15.93 13.02
N ASP A 62 -4.50 16.95 12.21
CA ASP A 62 -3.51 17.42 11.25
C ASP A 62 -2.29 18.00 12.00
N PHE A 63 -1.08 17.69 11.54
CA PHE A 63 0.17 18.19 12.13
C PHE A 63 0.27 19.72 12.17
N ARG A 64 -0.53 20.43 11.36
CA ARG A 64 -0.62 21.90 11.37
C ARG A 64 -1.43 22.41 12.56
N ASP A 65 -2.37 21.61 13.04
CA ASP A 65 -3.42 22.02 13.97
C ASP A 65 -3.24 21.43 15.37
N GLY A 66 -2.28 20.52 15.55
CA GLY A 66 -1.91 20.00 16.87
C GLY A 66 -1.00 18.77 16.83
N ASN A 67 -1.06 17.99 17.91
CA ASN A 67 -0.27 16.77 18.06
C ASN A 67 -0.86 15.65 17.19
N SER A 68 -0.22 15.41 16.04
CA SER A 68 -0.62 14.42 15.02
C SER A 68 -0.08 13.00 15.27
N PHE A 69 0.67 12.80 16.35
CA PHE A 69 1.19 11.50 16.77
C PHE A 69 1.41 11.48 18.29
N GLU A 70 1.50 10.27 18.84
CA GLU A 70 1.86 10.02 20.23
C GLU A 70 2.79 8.81 20.32
N GLN A 71 3.79 8.90 21.21
CA GLN A 71 4.70 7.79 21.47
C GLN A 71 4.04 6.71 22.33
N VAL A 72 4.21 5.45 21.96
CA VAL A 72 3.73 4.31 22.76
C VAL A 72 4.68 4.09 23.93
N LYS A 73 4.23 4.37 25.15
CA LYS A 73 5.06 4.28 26.36
C LYS A 73 4.99 2.93 27.06
N GLU A 74 3.89 2.21 26.89
CA GLU A 74 3.66 0.90 27.49
C GLU A 74 4.12 -0.24 26.57
N LYS A 75 4.30 -1.43 27.14
CA LYS A 75 4.56 -2.64 26.35
C LYS A 75 3.27 -3.03 25.64
N MET A 76 3.25 -2.84 24.32
CA MET A 76 2.12 -3.16 23.46
C MET A 76 2.65 -3.74 22.15
N GLN A 77 1.92 -4.70 21.60
CA GLN A 77 2.23 -5.33 20.33
C GLN A 77 0.99 -5.36 19.45
N ILE A 78 1.18 -5.30 18.14
CA ILE A 78 0.17 -5.71 17.16
C ILE A 78 0.70 -6.87 16.36
N ARG A 79 -0.22 -7.63 15.77
CA ARG A 79 0.09 -8.70 14.83
C ARG A 79 -0.78 -8.53 13.60
N GLY A 80 -0.20 -8.74 12.43
CA GLY A 80 -0.95 -8.70 11.18
C GLY A 80 -0.17 -9.32 10.04
N PHE A 81 -0.86 -9.48 8.93
CA PHE A 81 -0.30 -9.99 7.68
C PHE A 81 0.03 -8.83 6.75
N VAL A 82 1.18 -8.91 6.08
CA VAL A 82 1.58 -7.92 5.08
C VAL A 82 0.62 -7.96 3.89
N THR A 83 -0.06 -6.85 3.60
CA THR A 83 -0.99 -6.73 2.46
C THR A 83 -0.39 -5.99 1.27
N ALA A 84 0.63 -5.16 1.52
CA ALA A 84 1.40 -4.48 0.49
C ALA A 84 2.79 -4.06 0.96
N ASN A 85 3.71 -3.94 0.01
CA ASN A 85 5.10 -3.54 0.20
C ASN A 85 5.60 -2.81 -1.06
N ASP A 86 6.90 -2.55 -1.13
CA ASP A 86 7.53 -1.72 -2.14
C ASP A 86 7.95 -2.43 -3.44
N VAL A 87 7.45 -3.64 -3.70
CA VAL A 87 7.93 -4.50 -4.82
C VAL A 87 7.87 -3.82 -6.19
N SER A 88 6.79 -3.08 -6.48
CA SER A 88 6.57 -2.41 -7.77
C SER A 88 6.99 -0.93 -7.76
N GLY A 89 7.36 -0.37 -6.61
CA GLY A 89 7.71 1.05 -6.47
C GLY A 89 6.53 2.03 -6.36
N ASN A 90 5.27 1.56 -6.40
CA ASN A 90 4.11 2.43 -6.18
C ASN A 90 3.89 2.77 -4.70
N ILE A 91 4.29 1.84 -3.84
CA ILE A 91 4.34 1.95 -2.39
C ILE A 91 5.82 2.05 -2.04
N TYR A 92 6.22 3.04 -1.24
CA TYR A 92 7.64 3.33 -1.04
C TYR A 92 7.94 3.66 0.41
N ASN A 93 8.94 2.97 0.97
CA ASN A 93 9.37 3.17 2.36
C ASN A 93 8.22 2.99 3.37
N GLU A 94 7.29 2.09 3.05
CA GLU A 94 6.17 1.73 3.90
C GLU A 94 5.72 0.30 3.61
N VAL A 95 5.14 -0.36 4.62
CA VAL A 95 4.47 -1.66 4.49
C VAL A 95 3.08 -1.56 5.10
N ALA A 96 2.07 -2.07 4.40
CA ALA A 96 0.73 -2.19 4.96
C ALA A 96 0.57 -3.55 5.64
N ILE A 97 0.05 -3.56 6.87
CA ILE A 97 -0.37 -4.78 7.56
C ILE A 97 -1.84 -4.74 7.92
N GLN A 98 -2.46 -5.92 7.96
CA GLN A 98 -3.87 -6.07 8.26
C GLN A 98 -4.09 -7.28 9.19
N ASP A 99 -4.98 -7.11 10.16
CA ASP A 99 -5.57 -8.18 10.95
C ASP A 99 -7.08 -8.28 10.63
N GLU A 100 -7.82 -9.09 11.38
CA GLU A 100 -9.26 -9.27 11.17
C GLU A 100 -10.09 -8.00 11.44
N THR A 101 -9.53 -7.05 12.21
CA THR A 101 -10.24 -5.86 12.70
C THR A 101 -9.95 -4.62 11.85
N GLY A 102 -8.71 -4.47 11.39
CA GLY A 102 -8.21 -3.22 10.86
C GLY A 102 -6.89 -3.38 10.11
N ALA A 103 -6.45 -2.26 9.53
CA ALA A 103 -5.17 -2.18 8.87
C ALA A 103 -4.45 -0.88 9.24
N ILE A 104 -3.13 -0.90 9.14
CA ILE A 104 -2.25 0.23 9.43
C ILE A 104 -0.98 0.13 8.57
N LEU A 105 -0.40 1.28 8.25
CA LEU A 105 0.87 1.36 7.53
C LEU A 105 2.02 1.58 8.50
N ILE A 106 3.15 0.96 8.20
CA ILE A 106 4.41 1.13 8.95
C ILE A 106 5.36 1.91 8.05
N GLU A 107 5.73 3.12 8.47
CA GLU A 107 6.63 4.00 7.72
C GLU A 107 8.09 3.64 8.06
N ILE A 108 8.86 3.15 7.09
CA ILE A 108 10.21 2.62 7.32
C ILE A 108 11.18 3.30 6.36
N GLN A 109 12.27 3.85 6.88
CA GLN A 109 13.31 4.53 6.11
C GLN A 109 14.24 3.52 5.41
N GLN A 110 13.67 2.64 4.60
CA GLN A 110 14.37 1.59 3.86
C GLN A 110 13.52 1.12 2.67
N GLY A 111 14.16 0.98 1.50
CA GLY A 111 13.61 0.23 0.37
C GLY A 111 14.05 -1.24 0.36
N GLY A 112 13.45 -2.03 -0.53
CA GLY A 112 13.65 -3.48 -0.58
C GLY A 112 12.92 -4.21 0.55
N LEU A 113 11.84 -3.64 1.07
CA LEU A 113 11.03 -4.25 2.13
C LEU A 113 10.38 -5.54 1.65
N HIS A 114 9.96 -5.61 0.38
CA HIS A 114 9.39 -6.81 -0.24
C HIS A 114 10.28 -8.05 -0.15
N GLY A 115 11.61 -7.87 -0.08
CA GLY A 115 12.56 -9.00 -0.04
C GLY A 115 12.48 -9.84 1.23
N TYR A 116 12.03 -9.25 2.34
CA TYR A 116 11.88 -9.97 3.62
C TYR A 116 10.49 -9.82 4.24
N LEU A 117 9.62 -9.00 3.65
CA LEU A 117 8.21 -8.85 3.99
C LEU A 117 7.36 -9.05 2.71
N PRO A 118 7.38 -10.24 2.08
CA PRO A 118 6.48 -10.53 0.98
C PRO A 118 5.02 -10.48 1.44
N ILE A 119 4.10 -10.20 0.50
CA ILE A 119 2.66 -10.19 0.77
C ILE A 119 2.26 -11.55 1.39
N GLY A 120 1.46 -11.48 2.45
CA GLY A 120 0.98 -12.61 3.21
C GLY A 120 1.84 -12.98 4.41
N THR A 121 3.02 -12.39 4.59
CA THR A 121 3.88 -12.65 5.76
C THR A 121 3.22 -12.16 7.05
N GLU A 122 3.09 -13.02 8.06
CA GLU A 122 2.68 -12.61 9.41
C GLU A 122 3.86 -12.01 10.18
N ILE A 123 3.66 -10.80 10.72
CA ILE A 123 4.61 -10.15 11.61
C ILE A 123 3.95 -9.74 12.92
N ILE A 124 4.75 -9.77 13.99
CA ILE A 124 4.43 -9.12 15.26
C ILE A 124 5.31 -7.87 15.35
N ILE A 125 4.72 -6.74 15.73
CA ILE A 125 5.43 -5.49 15.94
C ILE A 125 5.32 -5.10 17.41
N GLU A 126 6.46 -4.90 18.07
CA GLU A 126 6.56 -4.28 19.39
C GLU A 126 6.54 -2.76 19.23
N LEU A 127 5.57 -2.12 19.86
CA LEU A 127 5.27 -0.71 19.61
C LEU A 127 5.93 0.24 20.61
N GLN A 128 6.34 -0.25 21.79
CA GLN A 128 6.92 0.59 22.84
C GLN A 128 8.14 1.35 22.31
N GLY A 129 8.13 2.69 22.37
CA GLY A 129 9.19 3.54 21.84
C GLY A 129 8.94 4.07 20.42
N LEU A 130 8.10 3.40 19.63
CA LEU A 130 7.57 3.93 18.37
C LEU A 130 6.42 4.91 18.63
N SER A 131 5.92 5.53 17.57
CA SER A 131 4.78 6.45 17.63
C SER A 131 3.65 6.03 16.71
N VAL A 132 2.41 6.22 17.17
CA VAL A 132 1.20 6.06 16.36
C VAL A 132 0.65 7.45 16.06
N GLY A 133 0.26 7.67 14.81
CA GLY A 133 -0.24 8.97 14.37
C GLY A 133 -0.79 8.90 12.97
N ASN A 134 -0.65 10.00 12.23
CA ASN A 134 -1.06 10.03 10.84
C ASN A 134 -0.05 10.69 9.89
N TYR A 135 -0.03 10.18 8.67
CA TYR A 135 0.43 10.93 7.51
C TYR A 135 -0.79 11.42 6.75
N ARG A 136 -1.15 12.71 6.91
CA ARG A 136 -2.28 13.32 6.17
C ARG A 136 -3.58 12.53 6.38
N MET A 137 -3.91 12.25 7.64
CA MET A 137 -5.06 11.45 8.06
C MET A 137 -4.98 9.94 7.76
N GLN A 138 -3.95 9.41 7.07
CA GLN A 138 -3.69 7.97 7.03
C GLN A 138 -3.11 7.52 8.37
N PRO A 139 -3.74 6.60 9.11
CA PRO A 139 -3.14 5.99 10.29
C PRO A 139 -1.82 5.30 9.95
N VAL A 140 -0.75 5.65 10.66
CA VAL A 140 0.59 5.08 10.48
C VAL A 140 1.28 4.84 11.82
N ILE A 141 2.26 3.92 11.80
CA ILE A 141 3.28 3.77 12.84
C ILE A 141 4.60 4.29 12.29
N GLY A 142 5.30 5.07 13.11
CA GLY A 142 6.52 5.77 12.72
C GLY A 142 7.37 6.16 13.93
N MET A 143 8.22 7.15 13.73
CA MET A 143 9.01 7.81 14.80
C MET A 143 8.79 9.32 14.76
N PRO A 144 9.01 10.04 15.88
CA PRO A 144 8.95 11.49 15.87
C PRO A 144 9.90 12.11 14.85
N SER A 145 9.44 13.13 14.13
CA SER A 145 10.23 13.87 13.15
C SER A 145 9.79 15.33 13.09
N LYS A 146 10.49 16.12 12.28
CA LYS A 146 10.16 17.52 12.04
C LYS A 146 9.95 17.76 10.55
N VAL A 147 9.05 18.67 10.24
CA VAL A 147 8.88 19.18 8.87
C VAL A 147 10.17 19.90 8.48
N THR A 148 10.75 19.53 7.35
CA THR A 148 12.07 20.02 6.93
C THR A 148 12.00 21.24 6.02
N GLN A 149 10.85 21.50 5.38
CA GLN A 149 10.70 22.53 4.35
C GLN A 149 9.34 23.23 4.40
N GLY A 150 9.28 24.42 3.81
CA GLY A 150 8.06 25.22 3.65
C GLY A 150 7.62 25.96 4.92
N ALA A 151 6.43 26.56 4.86
CA ALA A 151 5.91 27.45 5.92
C ALA A 151 5.70 26.76 7.30
N ASN A 152 5.75 25.43 7.35
CA ASN A 152 5.60 24.66 8.57
C ASN A 152 6.91 24.03 9.06
N ALA A 153 8.07 24.43 8.51
CA ALA A 153 9.37 23.89 8.92
C ALA A 153 9.57 23.97 10.44
N GLY A 154 10.08 22.90 11.04
CA GLY A 154 10.28 22.77 12.49
C GLY A 154 9.07 22.24 13.28
N LYS A 155 7.85 22.23 12.70
CA LYS A 155 6.69 21.58 13.31
C LYS A 155 6.91 20.08 13.44
N ASP A 156 6.41 19.53 14.55
CA ASP A 156 6.45 18.10 14.79
C ASP A 156 5.49 17.36 13.85
N GLN A 157 5.96 16.23 13.34
CA GLN A 157 5.17 15.31 12.52
C GLN A 157 5.64 13.87 12.79
N ILE A 158 4.84 12.90 12.40
CA ILE A 158 5.33 11.53 12.33
C ILE A 158 6.27 11.39 11.11
N GLY A 159 7.40 10.75 11.33
CA GLY A 159 8.35 10.36 10.31
C GLY A 159 8.56 8.85 10.31
N LYS A 160 9.58 8.42 9.57
CA LYS A 160 9.84 7.01 9.31
C LYS A 160 10.70 6.39 10.41
N ILE A 161 10.42 5.13 10.72
CA ILE A 161 11.27 4.29 11.56
C ILE A 161 12.59 4.08 10.82
N THR A 162 13.72 4.34 11.48
CA THR A 162 15.03 4.09 10.84
C THR A 162 15.20 2.60 10.57
N ARG A 163 15.96 2.22 9.53
CA ARG A 163 16.26 0.80 9.24
C ARG A 163 16.75 0.05 10.48
N ARG A 164 17.64 0.66 11.27
CA ARG A 164 18.20 0.04 12.48
C ARG A 164 17.13 -0.21 13.52
N GLU A 165 16.31 0.81 13.80
CA GLU A 165 15.23 0.71 14.77
C GLU A 165 14.22 -0.34 14.32
N TRP A 166 13.81 -0.33 13.05
CA TRP A 166 12.87 -1.30 12.51
C TRP A 166 13.30 -2.75 12.81
N GLN A 167 14.56 -3.11 12.59
CA GLN A 167 15.05 -4.47 12.89
C GLN A 167 14.93 -4.90 14.36
N GLN A 168 14.78 -3.97 15.31
CA GLN A 168 14.56 -4.28 16.73
C GLN A 168 13.08 -4.49 17.07
N HIS A 169 12.16 -3.97 16.25
CA HIS A 169 10.75 -3.79 16.59
C HIS A 169 9.79 -4.80 15.97
N PHE A 170 10.23 -5.69 15.08
CA PHE A 170 9.35 -6.72 14.53
C PHE A 170 9.95 -8.11 14.58
N ARG A 171 9.08 -9.11 14.54
CA ARG A 171 9.43 -10.51 14.33
C ARG A 171 8.55 -11.10 13.26
N ILE A 172 9.19 -11.76 12.28
CA ILE A 172 8.50 -12.63 11.32
C ILE A 172 8.16 -13.95 12.02
N THR A 173 6.93 -14.42 11.90
CA THR A 173 6.49 -15.61 12.64
C THR A 173 6.66 -16.92 11.88
N GLY A 174 6.78 -16.86 10.55
CA GLY A 174 6.80 -18.01 9.64
C GLY A 174 5.46 -18.33 9.00
N LYS A 175 4.37 -17.82 9.58
CA LYS A 175 3.04 -18.02 9.00
C LYS A 175 2.84 -17.14 7.78
N SER A 176 2.14 -17.69 6.80
CA SER A 176 1.65 -16.95 5.64
C SER A 176 0.14 -17.07 5.49
N GLN A 177 -0.52 -15.97 5.11
CA GLN A 177 -1.95 -15.98 4.79
C GLN A 177 -2.26 -15.03 3.64
N LYS A 178 -3.07 -15.50 2.70
CA LYS A 178 -3.68 -14.64 1.70
C LYS A 178 -4.83 -13.84 2.35
N ILE A 179 -4.74 -12.52 2.29
CA ILE A 179 -5.81 -11.62 2.74
C ILE A 179 -6.72 -11.32 1.55
N GLU A 180 -8.02 -11.60 1.72
CA GLU A 180 -9.03 -11.27 0.71
C GLU A 180 -9.39 -9.77 0.78
N PRO A 181 -9.50 -9.07 -0.37
CA PRO A 181 -9.82 -7.66 -0.40
C PRO A 181 -11.27 -7.41 0.03
N LYS A 182 -11.49 -6.39 0.87
CA LYS A 182 -12.84 -5.92 1.21
C LYS A 182 -13.45 -5.16 0.02
N LEU A 183 -14.74 -5.34 -0.26
CA LEU A 183 -15.44 -4.53 -1.25
C LEU A 183 -15.63 -3.09 -0.73
N PHE A 184 -15.27 -2.10 -1.55
CA PHE A 184 -15.40 -0.67 -1.21
C PHE A 184 -16.28 0.11 -2.17
N VAL A 185 -16.27 -0.28 -3.44
CA VAL A 185 -17.14 0.26 -4.50
C VAL A 185 -17.68 -0.88 -5.34
N GLU A 186 -18.96 -0.78 -5.71
CA GLU A 186 -19.55 -1.57 -6.79
C GLU A 186 -20.24 -0.63 -7.78
N LYS A 187 -19.74 -0.59 -9.01
CA LYS A 187 -20.07 0.43 -10.03
C LYS A 187 -19.86 1.86 -9.48
N ASN A 188 -20.95 2.56 -9.19
CA ASN A 188 -20.96 3.93 -8.65
C ASN A 188 -21.41 3.98 -7.18
N ASN A 189 -21.70 2.83 -6.58
CA ASN A 189 -22.14 2.75 -5.19
C ASN A 189 -20.93 2.74 -4.27
N VAL A 190 -20.89 3.66 -3.32
CA VAL A 190 -19.78 3.88 -2.39
C VAL A 190 -20.31 3.67 -0.98
N GLU A 191 -19.72 2.71 -0.27
CA GLU A 191 -20.00 2.56 1.16
C GLU A 191 -19.49 3.77 1.96
N ASN A 192 -20.00 3.98 3.18
CA ASN A 192 -19.47 5.04 4.04
C ASN A 192 -18.11 4.62 4.63
N TRP A 193 -17.02 5.05 4.01
CA TRP A 193 -15.67 4.69 4.48
C TRP A 193 -15.24 5.58 5.64
N LYS A 194 -14.67 4.97 6.67
CA LYS A 194 -14.23 5.69 7.87
C LYS A 194 -12.73 5.55 8.05
N THR A 195 -12.05 6.67 8.37
CA THR A 195 -10.60 6.69 8.56
C THR A 195 -10.09 5.64 9.56
N LEU A 196 -10.76 5.47 10.70
CA LEU A 196 -10.34 4.49 11.70
C LEU A 196 -10.59 3.04 11.29
N GLU A 197 -11.71 2.76 10.62
CA GLU A 197 -12.09 1.38 10.29
C GLU A 197 -11.45 0.90 8.99
N ASP A 198 -11.29 1.78 8.00
CA ASP A 198 -11.01 1.37 6.62
C ASP A 198 -9.64 1.79 6.09
N ALA A 199 -9.07 2.89 6.60
CA ALA A 199 -7.80 3.39 6.07
C ALA A 199 -6.66 2.39 6.30
N GLY A 200 -5.95 2.06 5.23
CA GLY A 200 -4.89 1.06 5.15
C GLY A 200 -5.35 -0.33 4.72
N LYS A 201 -6.66 -0.61 4.63
CA LYS A 201 -7.14 -1.96 4.28
C LYS A 201 -6.84 -2.30 2.82
N LEU A 202 -6.62 -3.58 2.57
CA LEU A 202 -6.70 -4.14 1.22
C LEU A 202 -8.16 -4.13 0.78
N GLY A 203 -8.44 -3.42 -0.31
CA GLY A 203 -9.78 -3.20 -0.81
C GLY A 203 -9.90 -3.45 -2.31
N VAL A 204 -11.14 -3.62 -2.78
CA VAL A 204 -11.49 -3.73 -4.19
C VAL A 204 -12.59 -2.75 -4.58
N LEU A 205 -12.39 -2.08 -5.71
CA LEU A 205 -13.37 -1.25 -6.40
C LEU A 205 -13.80 -2.00 -7.66
N LYS A 206 -15.05 -2.46 -7.72
CA LYS A 206 -15.55 -3.24 -8.86
C LYS A 206 -16.30 -2.38 -9.86
N GLY A 207 -16.04 -2.60 -11.14
CA GLY A 207 -16.77 -1.99 -12.25
C GLY A 207 -16.58 -0.49 -12.38
N VAL A 208 -15.42 0.04 -11.98
CA VAL A 208 -15.10 1.47 -12.09
C VAL A 208 -14.54 1.80 -13.47
N LYS A 209 -14.77 3.03 -13.94
CA LYS A 209 -14.28 3.53 -15.23
C LYS A 209 -13.48 4.80 -15.05
N PHE A 210 -12.27 4.86 -15.58
CA PHE A 210 -11.46 6.08 -15.56
C PHE A 210 -12.17 7.21 -16.32
N LYS A 211 -12.08 8.44 -15.77
CA LYS A 211 -12.72 9.64 -16.29
C LYS A 211 -11.71 10.72 -16.68
N GLU A 212 -10.89 11.12 -15.72
CA GLU A 212 -9.95 12.23 -15.84
C GLU A 212 -8.80 12.03 -14.86
N GLY A 213 -7.65 12.63 -15.17
CA GLY A 213 -6.47 12.56 -14.31
C GLY A 213 -6.02 13.92 -13.84
N SER A 214 -5.06 13.94 -12.92
CA SER A 214 -4.34 15.13 -12.53
C SER A 214 -2.98 14.82 -11.96
N TYR A 215 -2.07 15.78 -12.04
CA TYR A 215 -0.77 15.74 -11.37
C TYR A 215 -0.36 17.14 -10.92
N TYR A 216 0.69 17.20 -10.09
CA TYR A 216 1.29 18.45 -9.66
C TYR A 216 2.67 18.63 -10.31
N ASN A 217 2.84 19.73 -11.04
CA ASN A 217 4.15 20.20 -11.49
C ASN A 217 4.64 21.29 -10.55
N GLY A 218 5.46 20.92 -9.58
CA GLY A 218 5.72 21.76 -8.41
C GLY A 218 4.41 22.07 -7.68
N SER A 219 4.10 23.36 -7.49
CA SER A 219 2.83 23.79 -6.87
C SER A 219 1.66 23.92 -7.85
N LYS A 220 1.89 23.73 -9.15
CA LYS A 220 0.85 23.90 -10.17
C LYS A 220 0.05 22.61 -10.34
N PHE A 221 -1.25 22.69 -10.10
CA PHE A 221 -2.19 21.63 -10.45
C PHE A 221 -2.38 21.58 -11.97
N VAL A 222 -2.24 20.39 -12.56
CA VAL A 222 -2.45 20.14 -13.98
C VAL A 222 -3.50 19.04 -14.14
N LYS A 223 -4.54 19.35 -14.93
CA LYS A 223 -5.59 18.39 -15.29
C LYS A 223 -5.17 17.60 -16.53
N ILE A 224 -5.44 16.30 -16.52
CA ILE A 224 -5.24 15.39 -17.66
C ILE A 224 -6.61 15.03 -18.22
N VAL A 225 -6.77 15.22 -19.53
CA VAL A 225 -7.91 14.66 -20.27
C VAL A 225 -7.57 13.22 -20.62
N LEU A 226 -8.45 12.28 -20.25
CA LEU A 226 -8.25 10.87 -20.55
C LEU A 226 -8.31 10.63 -22.07
N ASP A 227 -7.32 9.92 -22.58
CA ASP A 227 -7.23 9.48 -23.98
C ASP A 227 -6.48 8.15 -24.10
N LYS A 228 -6.35 7.63 -25.32
CA LYS A 228 -5.69 6.35 -25.62
C LYS A 228 -4.18 6.32 -25.27
N ASN A 229 -3.55 7.47 -25.07
CA ASN A 229 -2.13 7.58 -24.72
C ASN A 229 -1.93 7.76 -23.21
N SER A 230 -3.02 7.88 -22.45
CA SER A 230 -2.98 8.02 -21.00
C SER A 230 -2.37 6.78 -20.35
N LYS A 231 -1.50 7.00 -19.38
CA LYS A 231 -0.74 5.98 -18.66
C LYS A 231 -1.07 6.04 -17.16
N TYR A 232 -0.72 4.99 -16.41
CA TYR A 232 -0.91 4.97 -14.96
C TYR A 232 -0.23 6.16 -14.27
N ALA A 233 1.02 6.46 -14.66
CA ALA A 233 1.72 7.69 -14.35
C ALA A 233 2.82 7.93 -15.40
N ASP A 234 2.76 9.00 -16.20
CA ASP A 234 3.80 9.22 -17.20
C ASP A 234 5.16 9.50 -16.52
N PRO A 235 6.21 8.68 -16.73
CA PRO A 235 7.52 8.90 -16.13
C PRO A 235 8.12 10.27 -16.47
N ALA A 236 7.73 10.86 -17.61
CA ALA A 236 8.17 12.20 -18.00
C ALA A 236 7.66 13.31 -17.07
N PHE A 237 6.60 13.07 -16.30
CA PHE A 237 6.09 14.05 -15.33
C PHE A 237 6.94 14.10 -14.05
N ASN A 238 7.72 13.05 -13.77
CA ASN A 238 8.54 12.92 -12.54
C ASN A 238 7.74 13.23 -11.25
N THR A 239 6.48 12.82 -11.23
CA THR A 239 5.54 13.01 -10.12
C THR A 239 4.44 11.96 -10.21
N SER A 240 3.67 11.83 -9.14
CA SER A 240 2.52 10.94 -9.11
C SER A 240 1.33 11.51 -9.88
N VAL A 241 0.51 10.60 -10.41
CA VAL A 241 -0.74 10.92 -11.10
C VAL A 241 -1.91 10.35 -10.31
N SER A 242 -2.92 11.19 -10.12
CA SER A 242 -4.23 10.81 -9.58
C SER A 242 -5.22 10.61 -10.72
N TRP A 243 -5.89 9.47 -10.76
CA TRP A 243 -6.94 9.16 -11.72
C TRP A 243 -8.28 9.03 -11.03
N PHE A 244 -9.27 9.75 -11.54
CA PHE A 244 -10.63 9.77 -11.02
C PHE A 244 -11.56 8.93 -11.87
N PHE A 245 -12.67 8.50 -11.26
CA PHE A 245 -13.61 7.59 -11.89
C PHE A 245 -14.93 8.28 -12.27
N HIS A 246 -15.61 7.76 -13.29
CA HIS A 246 -16.99 8.13 -13.58
C HIS A 246 -17.89 7.75 -12.39
N GLY A 247 -18.87 8.62 -12.09
CA GLY A 247 -19.84 8.38 -11.02
C GLY A 247 -19.30 8.53 -9.58
N LEU A 248 -17.98 8.56 -9.38
CA LEU A 248 -17.36 8.74 -8.07
C LEU A 248 -16.94 10.20 -7.83
N PRO A 249 -16.83 10.64 -6.55
CA PRO A 249 -16.46 12.02 -6.25
C PRO A 249 -15.02 12.33 -6.69
N SER A 250 -14.83 13.36 -7.52
CA SER A 250 -13.49 13.82 -7.95
C SER A 250 -12.98 15.05 -7.19
N LYS A 251 -13.82 15.67 -6.36
CA LYS A 251 -13.45 16.77 -5.47
C LYS A 251 -13.75 16.40 -4.03
N GLY A 252 -12.72 16.34 -3.20
CA GLY A 252 -12.84 15.96 -1.80
C GLY A 252 -13.18 17.12 -0.87
N THR A 253 -14.15 16.89 0.00
CA THR A 253 -14.39 17.65 1.24
C THR A 253 -14.23 16.73 2.45
N ALA A 254 -14.32 17.29 3.65
CA ALA A 254 -14.29 16.49 4.89
C ALA A 254 -15.43 15.46 4.90
N ASP A 255 -16.64 15.88 4.52
CA ASP A 255 -17.85 15.03 4.54
C ASP A 255 -18.02 14.16 3.29
N LYS A 256 -17.47 14.61 2.15
CA LYS A 256 -17.53 13.87 0.88
C LYS A 256 -16.15 13.79 0.26
N PRO A 257 -15.32 12.84 0.72
CA PRO A 257 -14.01 12.64 0.16
C PRO A 257 -14.02 12.31 -1.33
N SER A 258 -12.98 12.73 -2.05
CA SER A 258 -12.74 12.23 -3.41
C SER A 258 -12.24 10.79 -3.37
N ILE A 259 -12.51 10.03 -4.42
CA ILE A 259 -11.99 8.66 -4.61
C ILE A 259 -11.17 8.65 -5.90
N MET A 260 -9.92 8.23 -5.80
CA MET A 260 -8.98 8.22 -6.91
C MET A 260 -8.05 7.00 -6.84
N LEU A 261 -7.55 6.56 -7.98
CA LEU A 261 -6.35 5.75 -8.07
C LEU A 261 -5.14 6.71 -8.03
N TYR A 262 -4.16 6.46 -7.15
CA TYR A 262 -2.94 7.24 -7.10
C TYR A 262 -1.74 6.37 -7.48
N ASN A 263 -0.98 6.81 -8.48
CA ASN A 263 0.18 6.07 -8.97
C ASN A 263 1.42 6.95 -9.02
N SER A 264 2.53 6.43 -8.52
CA SER A 264 3.86 6.98 -8.64
C SER A 264 4.40 6.83 -10.07
N SER A 265 5.09 7.86 -10.57
CA SER A 265 5.89 7.75 -11.81
C SER A 265 7.10 6.81 -11.68
N PHE A 266 7.44 6.41 -10.46
CA PHE A 266 8.52 5.46 -10.16
C PHE A 266 8.04 4.01 -10.12
N ALA A 267 6.74 3.76 -10.27
CA ALA A 267 6.23 2.39 -10.36
C ALA A 267 6.74 1.71 -11.64
N ASP A 268 7.05 0.41 -11.59
CA ASP A 268 7.50 -0.36 -12.76
C ASP A 268 6.45 -0.41 -13.88
N PHE A 269 5.17 -0.33 -13.52
CA PHE A 269 4.02 -0.26 -14.43
C PHE A 269 3.62 1.19 -14.79
N ALA A 270 4.33 2.21 -14.33
CA ALA A 270 3.91 3.61 -14.49
C ALA A 270 3.61 3.97 -15.96
N SER A 271 4.45 3.46 -16.89
CA SER A 271 4.32 3.73 -18.32
C SER A 271 3.26 2.90 -19.06
N VAL A 272 2.60 1.97 -18.38
CA VAL A 272 1.54 1.12 -18.96
C VAL A 272 0.32 1.98 -19.31
N SER A 273 -0.29 1.71 -20.46
CA SER A 273 -1.51 2.39 -20.89
C SER A 273 -2.69 2.09 -19.97
N LEU A 274 -3.50 3.10 -19.68
CA LEU A 274 -4.72 2.91 -18.91
C LEU A 274 -5.79 2.19 -19.74
N PRO A 275 -6.58 1.31 -19.10
CA PRO A 275 -7.73 0.71 -19.75
C PRO A 275 -8.82 1.75 -19.98
N MET A 276 -9.44 1.70 -21.17
CA MET A 276 -10.54 2.60 -21.58
C MET A 276 -11.93 1.98 -21.34
N TYR A 277 -11.98 0.85 -20.63
CA TYR A 277 -13.17 0.07 -20.29
C TYR A 277 -13.31 -0.06 -18.77
N ASN A 278 -14.41 -0.65 -18.30
CA ASN A 278 -14.64 -0.85 -16.86
C ASN A 278 -13.68 -1.89 -16.28
N VAL A 279 -13.10 -1.59 -15.13
CA VAL A 279 -12.13 -2.44 -14.45
C VAL A 279 -12.52 -2.68 -13.01
N ASP A 280 -12.04 -3.80 -12.48
CA ASP A 280 -11.96 -4.04 -11.05
C ASP A 280 -10.53 -3.70 -10.60
N ILE A 281 -10.41 -2.90 -9.54
CA ILE A 281 -9.13 -2.42 -9.02
C ILE A 281 -8.98 -2.89 -7.59
N THR A 282 -7.95 -3.68 -7.31
CA THR A 282 -7.54 -4.08 -5.96
C THR A 282 -6.41 -3.18 -5.48
N GLY A 283 -6.37 -2.80 -4.20
CA GLY A 283 -5.28 -1.97 -3.71
C GLY A 283 -5.42 -1.59 -2.25
N ILE A 284 -4.44 -0.87 -1.74
CA ILE A 284 -4.50 -0.33 -0.38
C ILE A 284 -5.34 0.94 -0.41
N ILE A 285 -6.39 0.99 0.41
CA ILE A 285 -7.26 2.14 0.55
C ILE A 285 -6.65 3.12 1.55
N LYS A 286 -5.89 4.10 1.07
CA LYS A 286 -5.23 5.11 1.89
C LYS A 286 -6.09 6.36 2.04
N ARG A 287 -5.99 7.01 3.20
CA ARG A 287 -6.55 8.35 3.42
C ARG A 287 -5.49 9.41 3.13
N TYR A 288 -5.85 10.44 2.36
CA TYR A 288 -5.02 11.63 2.20
C TYR A 288 -5.88 12.88 2.37
N ASN A 289 -5.89 13.44 3.58
CA ASN A 289 -6.75 14.56 3.98
C ASN A 289 -8.22 14.32 3.61
N ASN A 290 -8.70 14.96 2.53
CA ASN A 290 -10.06 14.85 2.01
C ASN A 290 -10.17 13.91 0.80
N SER A 291 -9.17 13.06 0.57
CA SER A 291 -9.16 12.05 -0.50
C SER A 291 -9.03 10.64 0.08
N TRP A 292 -9.66 9.70 -0.61
CA TRP A 292 -9.34 8.30 -0.55
C TRP A 292 -8.54 7.93 -1.79
N GLU A 293 -7.36 7.38 -1.57
CA GLU A 293 -6.42 6.98 -2.59
C GLU A 293 -6.36 5.46 -2.60
N VAL A 294 -6.68 4.87 -3.75
CA VAL A 294 -6.43 3.45 -4.00
C VAL A 294 -5.02 3.35 -4.56
N ILE A 295 -4.15 2.63 -3.86
CA ILE A 295 -2.78 2.36 -4.30
C ILE A 295 -2.69 0.91 -4.74
N ILE A 296 -2.55 0.68 -6.05
CA ILE A 296 -2.32 -0.67 -6.58
C ILE A 296 -0.90 -1.13 -6.24
N ARG A 297 -0.74 -2.41 -5.95
CA ARG A 297 0.54 -3.01 -5.54
C ARG A 297 1.33 -3.51 -6.73
N ASP A 298 0.64 -3.87 -7.81
CA ASP A 298 1.18 -4.36 -9.08
C ASP A 298 0.13 -4.10 -10.17
N ILE A 299 0.53 -4.09 -11.44
CA ILE A 299 -0.42 -3.92 -12.55
C ILE A 299 -1.51 -5.00 -12.59
N LYS A 300 -1.23 -6.21 -12.09
CA LYS A 300 -2.18 -7.32 -11.97
C LYS A 300 -3.34 -7.04 -11.01
N ASP A 301 -3.22 -6.01 -10.16
CA ASP A 301 -4.34 -5.57 -9.32
C ASP A 301 -5.44 -4.86 -10.12
N VAL A 302 -5.22 -4.54 -11.40
CA VAL A 302 -6.24 -4.00 -12.29
C VAL A 302 -6.62 -5.04 -13.35
N VAL A 303 -7.87 -5.47 -13.32
CA VAL A 303 -8.39 -6.49 -14.24
C VAL A 303 -9.67 -6.00 -14.93
N PRO A 304 -10.00 -6.49 -16.14
CA PRO A 304 -11.28 -6.21 -16.75
C PRO A 304 -12.43 -6.58 -15.83
N SER A 305 -13.40 -5.68 -15.67
CA SER A 305 -14.54 -5.94 -14.80
C SER A 305 -15.43 -7.02 -15.39
N THR A 306 -15.92 -7.90 -14.53
CA THR A 306 -16.92 -8.91 -14.89
C THR A 306 -18.35 -8.38 -14.78
N ILE A 307 -18.53 -7.19 -14.20
CA ILE A 307 -19.82 -6.54 -14.07
C ILE A 307 -20.22 -5.95 -15.43
N LYS A 308 -21.27 -6.50 -16.05
CA LYS A 308 -21.85 -5.97 -17.29
C LYS A 308 -22.43 -4.57 -17.04
N GLU A 309 -22.25 -3.68 -18.03
CA GLU A 309 -22.75 -2.29 -18.02
C GLU A 309 -24.25 -2.23 -17.64
#